data_AF-A0A1I7CXF9-F1
#
_entry.id   AF-A0A1I7CXF9-F1
#
_cell.length_a   1.000
_cell.length_b   1.000
_cell.length_c   1.000
_cell.angle_alpha   90.00
_cell.angle_beta   90.00
_cell.angle_gamma   90.00
#
_symmetry.space_group_name_H-M   'P 1'
#
loop_
_entity.id
_entity.type
_entity.pdbx_description
1 polymer ?
#
loop_
_entity_poly.entity_id
_entity_poly.type
_entity_poly.pdbx_seq_one_letter_code
_entity_poly.pdbx_strand_id
1 'polypeptide(L)' 'MGAGTIGILVGLVIAAADFLLLRMLAGRVDLPETKRVLNITGLSQFVLLPIIGYFVAPYVIGD' A
#
# COMPACT_ATOMS: atom_id res chain seq x y z
N MET A 1 10.30 -11.94 -15.70
CA MET A 1 9.06 -11.48 -15.03
C MET A 1 8.63 -10.22 -15.76
N GLY A 2 7.36 -10.10 -16.18
CA GLY A 2 6.92 -8.91 -16.90
C GLY A 2 6.91 -7.67 -15.99
N ALA A 3 7.12 -6.48 -16.55
CA ALA A 3 7.16 -5.23 -15.79
C ALA A 3 5.95 -5.06 -14.84
N GLY A 4 4.75 -5.43 -15.27
CA GLY A 4 3.55 -5.41 -14.42
C GLY A 4 3.65 -6.31 -13.18
N THR A 5 4.25 -7.51 -13.29
CA THR A 5 4.44 -8.40 -12.12
C THR A 5 5.45 -7.84 -11.12
N ILE A 6 6.49 -7.15 -11.60
CA ILE A 6 7.43 -6.42 -10.73
C ILE A 6 6.69 -5.28 -10.02
N GLY A 7 5.85 -4.55 -10.76
CA GLY A 7 4.99 -3.50 -10.22
C GLY A 7 4.07 -3.98 -9.09
N ILE A 8 3.44 -5.15 -9.23
CA ILE A 8 2.62 -5.76 -8.16
C ILE A 8 3.45 -6.00 -6.91
N LEU A 9 4.64 -6.62 -7.05
CA LEU A 9 5.48 -6.94 -5.90
C LEU A 9 5.99 -5.69 -5.19
N VAL A 10 6.43 -4.68 -5.95
CA VAL A 10 6.83 -3.40 -5.40
C VAL A 10 5.65 -2.72 -4.70
N GLY A 11 4.47 -2.70 -5.32
CA GLY A 11 3.25 -2.16 -4.73
C GLY A 11 2.86 -2.86 -3.42
N LEU A 12 3.05 -4.18 -3.32
CA LEU A 12 2.81 -4.94 -2.09
C LEU A 12 3.81 -4.58 -0.99
N VAL A 13 5.09 -4.41 -1.33
CA VAL A 13 6.12 -4.01 -0.36
C VAL A 13 5.82 -2.61 0.18
N ILE A 14 5.46 -1.67 -0.69
CA ILE A 14 5.08 -0.31 -0.29
C ILE A 14 3.82 -0.34 0.57
N ALA A 15 2.79 -1.11 0.20
CA ALA A 15 1.57 -1.26 1.00
C ALA A 15 1.86 -1.82 2.40
N ALA A 16 2.75 -2.81 2.50
CA ALA A 16 3.15 -3.35 3.79
C ALA A 16 3.85 -2.30 4.66
N ALA A 17 4.76 -1.50 4.07
CA ALA A 17 5.43 -0.42 4.76
C ALA A 17 4.42 0.63 5.26
N ASP A 18 3.51 1.10 4.41
CA ASP A 18 2.55 2.13 4.79
C ASP A 18 1.53 1.64 5.82
N PHE A 19 1.07 0.39 5.70
CA PHE A 19 0.23 -0.23 6.72
C PHE A 19 0.91 -0.24 8.09
N LEU A 20 2.20 -0.57 8.16
CA LEU A 20 2.95 -0.55 9.42
C LEU A 20 3.04 0.87 9.98
N LEU A 21 3.33 1.88 9.14
CA LEU A 21 3.39 3.28 9.55
C LEU A 21 2.03 3.78 10.07
N LEU A 22 0.94 3.50 9.35
CA LEU A 22 -0.42 3.87 9.76
C LEU A 22 -0.85 3.14 11.03
N ARG A 23 -0.43 1.88 11.22
CA ARG A 23 -0.69 1.13 12.44
C ARG A 23 0.08 1.68 13.63
N MET A 24 1.33 2.11 13.43
CA MET A 24 2.11 2.82 14.46
C MET A 24 1.45 4.15 14.83
N LEU A 25 0.94 4.89 13.84
CA LEU A 25 0.20 6.13 14.06
C LEU A 25 -1.09 5.88 14.84
N ALA A 26 -1.86 4.85 14.49
CA ALA A 26 -3.09 4.49 15.19
C ALA A 26 -2.84 4.15 16.67
N GLY A 27 -1.67 3.59 17.01
CA GLY A 27 -1.26 3.36 18.40
C GLY A 27 -1.07 4.64 19.22
N ARG A 28 -0.88 5.79 18.56
CA ARG A 28 -0.66 7.11 19.20
C ARG A 28 -1.90 7.99 19.22
N VAL A 29 -3.00 7.56 18.61
CA VAL A 29 -4.25 8.31 18.60
C VAL A 29 -5.11 7.83 19.77
N ASP A 30 -5.88 8.71 20.40
CA ASP A 30 -6.80 8.30 21.47
C ASP A 30 -8.19 7.95 20.94
N LEU A 31 -8.63 8.67 19.90
CA LEU A 31 -9.97 8.53 19.30
C LEU A 31 -10.15 7.16 18.62
N PRO A 32 -11.14 6.33 19.03
CA PRO A 32 -11.33 5.00 18.45
C PRO A 32 -11.78 5.03 16.98
N GLU A 33 -12.55 6.04 16.56
CA GLU A 33 -12.97 6.18 15.17
C GLU A 33 -11.78 6.43 14.24
N THR A 34 -10.83 7.28 14.65
CA THR A 34 -9.62 7.55 13.87
C THR A 34 -8.75 6.31 13.77
N LYS A 35 -8.59 5.53 14.85
CA LYS A 35 -7.88 4.23 14.79
C LYS A 35 -8.50 3.29 13.77
N ARG A 36 -9.84 3.25 13.71
CA ARG A 36 -10.56 2.40 12.77
C ARG A 36 -10.30 2.84 11.34
N VAL A 37 -10.39 4.13 11.06
CA VAL A 37 -10.10 4.68 9.73
C VAL A 37 -8.65 4.39 9.33
N LEU A 38 -7.67 4.66 10.19
CA LEU A 38 -6.25 4.41 9.89
C LEU A 38 -5.98 2.94 9.54
N ASN A 39 -6.58 2.00 10.28
CA ASN A 39 -6.43 0.58 9.97
C ASN A 39 -7.12 0.17 8.66
N ILE A 40 -8.32 0.69 8.37
CA ILE A 40 -9.04 0.41 7.12
C ILE A 40 -8.27 0.99 5.92
N THR A 41 -7.80 2.22 6.03
CA THR A 41 -6.98 2.87 5.00
C THR A 41 -5.69 2.09 4.77
N GLY A 42 -5.00 1.64 5.82
CA GLY A 42 -3.82 0.81 5.68
C GLY A 42 -4.12 -0.53 4.97
N LEU A 43 -5.24 -1.17 5.28
CA LEU A 43 -5.65 -2.41 4.61
C LEU A 43 -6.02 -2.19 3.14
N SER A 44 -6.66 -1.07 2.79
CA SER A 44 -7.02 -0.80 1.39
C SER A 44 -5.79 -0.63 0.49
N GLN A 45 -4.66 -0.20 1.05
CA GLN A 45 -3.40 -0.05 0.31
C GLN A 45 -2.86 -1.36 -0.27
N PHE A 46 -3.11 -2.49 0.38
CA PHE A 46 -2.74 -3.82 -0.14
C PHE A 46 -3.47 -4.20 -1.43
N VAL A 47 -4.53 -3.47 -1.78
CA VAL A 47 -5.24 -3.65 -3.04
C VAL A 47 -4.87 -2.51 -3.99
N LEU A 48 -4.93 -1.26 -3.53
CA LEU A 48 -4.72 -0.09 -4.37
C LEU A 48 -3.29 -0.01 -4.92
N LEU A 49 -2.27 -0.16 -4.08
CA LEU A 49 -0.88 0.03 -4.51
C LEU A 49 -0.38 -1.06 -5.47
N PRO A 50 -0.69 -2.36 -5.28
CA PRO A 50 -0.33 -3.38 -6.26
C PRO A 50 -1.02 -3.20 -7.61
N ILE A 51 -2.30 -2.80 -7.61
CA ILE A 51 -3.03 -2.51 -8.85
C ILE A 51 -2.39 -1.32 -9.57
N ILE A 52 -2.10 -0.23 -8.86
CA ILE A 52 -1.40 0.93 -9.42
C ILE A 52 -0.03 0.49 -9.96
N GLY A 53 0.73 -0.27 -9.18
CA GLY A 53 2.05 -0.78 -9.57
C GLY A 53 2.01 -1.61 -10.84
N TYR A 54 1.03 -2.51 -10.98
CA TYR A 54 0.84 -3.32 -12.19
C TYR A 54 0.71 -2.48 -13.45
N PHE A 55 -0.11 -1.42 -13.40
CA PHE A 55 -0.36 -0.57 -14.56
C PHE A 55 0.74 0.46 -14.79
N VAL A 56 1.38 0.97 -13.73
CA VAL A 56 2.39 2.04 -13.84
C VAL A 56 3.78 1.50 -14.19
N ALA A 57 4.14 0.30 -13.74
CA ALA A 57 5.49 -0.23 -13.91
C ALA A 57 6.00 -0.28 -15.37
N PRO A 58 5.21 -0.69 -16.38
CA PRO A 58 5.65 -0.67 -17.78
C PRO A 58 6.03 0.73 -18.29
N TYR A 59 5.32 1.77 -17.83
CA TYR A 59 5.59 3.16 -18.23
C TYR A 59 6.85 3.76 -17.60
N VAL A 60 7.36 3.15 -16.52
CA VAL A 60 8.52 3.65 -15.77
C VAL A 60 9.77 2.85 -16.08
N ILE A 61 9.65 1.52 -16.15
CA ILE A 61 10.80 0.60 -16.23
C ILE A 61 10.98 0.04 -17.64
N GLY A 62 10.02 0.29 -18.54
CA GLY A 62 9.94 -0.36 -19.86
C GLY A 62 9.28 -1.74 -19.75
N ASP A 63 8.86 -2.29 -20.89
CA ASP A 63 8.31 -3.66 -20.98
C ASP A 63 9.39 -4.74 -20.80
#